data_AF-A0A843U5J5-F1
#
_entry.id   AF-A0A843U5J5-F1
#
_cell.length_a   1.000
_cell.length_b   1.000
_cell.length_c   1.000
_cell.angle_alpha   90.00
_cell.angle_beta   90.00
_cell.angle_gamma   90.00
#
_symmetry.space_group_name_H-M   'P 1'
#
loop_
_entity.id
_entity.type
_entity.pdbx_description
1 polymer ?
#
loop_
_entity_poly.entity_id
_entity_poly.type
_entity_poly.pdbx_seq_one_letter_code
_entity_poly.pdbx_strand_id
1 'polypeptide(L)'
;MMMTLGEELLADVTILDCFWYHMYLNGSPKVMEWIKEKGIFLKTYTFVPIVDGFVKDLYHTQGKLASSRTIGSISLLLPKVPQQKDGEVCGVFTLYYIYLFLKSAPTTFSFTSYPYFV
;
A
#
# COMPACT_ATOMS: atom_id res chain seq x y z
N MET A 1 15.97 9.04 21.30
CA MET A 1 14.59 8.87 21.79
C MET A 1 13.86 7.93 20.84
N MET A 2 13.77 6.64 21.18
CA MET A 2 12.96 5.66 20.42
C MET A 2 11.50 6.04 20.63
N MET A 3 10.81 6.45 19.56
CA MET A 3 9.40 6.83 19.64
C MET A 3 8.55 5.65 19.15
N THR A 4 7.96 4.91 20.07
CA THR A 4 7.07 3.77 19.79
C THR A 4 5.73 4.25 19.25
N LEU A 5 5.08 3.43 18.40
CA LEU A 5 3.65 3.60 18.11
C LEU A 5 2.84 3.18 19.33
N GLY A 6 1.69 3.80 19.56
CA GLY A 6 0.77 3.37 20.61
C GLY A 6 0.23 1.96 20.32
N GLU A 7 0.14 1.12 21.34
CA GLU A 7 -0.33 -0.27 21.21
C GLU A 7 -1.76 -0.36 20.67
N GLU A 8 -2.63 0.58 21.03
CA GLU A 8 -4.02 0.67 20.52
C GLU A 8 -4.06 0.91 19.00
N LEU A 9 -3.20 1.79 18.50
CA LEU A 9 -3.10 2.06 17.06
C LEU A 9 -2.58 0.83 16.31
N LEU A 10 -1.63 0.09 16.88
CA LEU A 10 -1.12 -1.15 16.28
C LEU A 10 -2.18 -2.26 16.27
N ALA A 11 -3.08 -2.30 17.25
CA ALA A 11 -4.18 -3.27 17.29
C ALA A 11 -5.27 -2.98 16.24
N ASP A 12 -5.42 -1.72 15.83
CA ASP A 12 -6.45 -1.27 14.88
C ASP A 12 -5.95 -1.11 13.43
N VAL A 13 -4.70 -1.50 13.18
CA VAL A 13 -4.09 -1.46 11.85
C VAL A 13 -3.83 -2.88 11.35
N THR A 14 -4.02 -3.09 10.06
CA THR A 14 -3.60 -4.31 9.38
C THR A 14 -2.65 -3.95 8.23
N ILE A 15 -1.55 -4.70 8.11
CA ILE A 15 -0.70 -4.71 6.92
C ILE A 15 -0.88 -6.07 6.26
N LEU A 16 -1.35 -6.07 5.02
CA LEU A 16 -1.46 -7.30 4.24
C LEU A 16 -0.10 -7.71 3.69
N ASP A 17 0.05 -9.02 3.49
CA ASP A 17 1.21 -9.53 2.75
C ASP A 17 1.16 -9.06 1.30
N CYS A 18 2.32 -8.81 0.70
CA CYS A 18 2.41 -8.29 -0.66
C CYS A 18 1.88 -9.27 -1.73
N PHE A 19 1.76 -10.56 -1.40
CA PHE A 19 1.15 -11.58 -2.25
C PHE A 19 -0.39 -11.53 -2.23
N TRP A 20 -1.00 -10.89 -1.24
CA TRP A 20 -2.46 -10.80 -1.14
C TRP A 20 -3.08 -10.14 -2.38
N TYR A 21 -2.48 -9.05 -2.86
CA TYR A 21 -2.98 -8.34 -4.04
C TYR A 21 -2.90 -9.21 -5.31
N HIS A 22 -1.82 -9.97 -5.47
CA HIS A 22 -1.69 -10.93 -6.56
C HIS A 22 -2.76 -12.02 -6.48
N MET A 23 -3.01 -12.58 -5.30
CA MET A 23 -4.07 -13.57 -5.09
C MET A 23 -5.46 -13.00 -5.40
N TYR A 24 -5.71 -11.74 -5.05
CA TYR A 24 -6.94 -11.02 -5.38
C TYR A 24 -7.15 -10.91 -6.89
N LEU A 25 -6.14 -10.43 -7.63
CA LEU A 25 -6.23 -10.30 -9.09
C LEU A 25 -6.47 -11.63 -9.80
N ASN A 26 -5.90 -12.72 -9.27
CA ASN A 26 -6.05 -14.07 -9.83
C ASN A 26 -7.31 -14.81 -9.31
N GLY A 27 -8.19 -14.14 -8.58
CA GLY A 27 -9.46 -14.72 -8.12
C GLY A 27 -9.30 -15.86 -7.10
N SER A 28 -8.22 -15.86 -6.32
CA SER A 28 -7.96 -16.92 -5.34
C SER A 28 -9.02 -16.91 -4.22
N PRO A 29 -9.66 -18.05 -3.89
CA PRO A 29 -10.68 -18.10 -2.84
C PRO A 29 -10.11 -17.81 -1.43
N LYS A 30 -8.81 -18.02 -1.23
CA LYS A 30 -8.09 -17.71 0.02
C LYS A 30 -8.14 -16.23 0.40
N VAL A 31 -8.38 -15.34 -0.58
CA VAL A 31 -8.55 -13.91 -0.32
C VAL A 31 -9.72 -13.67 0.63
N MET A 32 -10.84 -14.37 0.43
CA MET A 32 -12.03 -14.24 1.27
C MET A 32 -11.81 -14.78 2.69
N GLU A 33 -11.02 -15.84 2.83
CA GLU A 33 -10.59 -16.37 4.13
C GLU A 33 -9.79 -15.31 4.88
N TRP A 34 -8.78 -14.70 4.25
CA TRP A 34 -7.95 -13.69 4.88
C TRP A 34 -8.68 -12.40 5.22
N ILE A 35 -9.64 -11.97 4.37
CA ILE A 35 -10.51 -10.82 4.66
C ILE A 35 -11.23 -11.03 5.99
N LYS A 36 -11.76 -12.24 6.21
CA LYS A 36 -12.49 -12.61 7.44
C LYS A 36 -11.55 -12.73 8.62
N GLU A 37 -10.46 -13.49 8.48
CA GLU A 37 -9.48 -13.75 9.55
C GLU A 37 -8.82 -12.46 10.06
N LYS A 38 -8.43 -11.57 9.14
CA LYS A 38 -7.77 -10.29 9.49
C LYS A 38 -8.77 -9.18 9.80
N GLY A 39 -10.07 -9.41 9.58
CA GLY A 39 -11.14 -8.45 9.83
C GLY A 39 -10.87 -7.10 9.16
N ILE A 40 -10.41 -7.09 7.91
CA ILE A 40 -9.81 -5.88 7.29
C ILE A 40 -10.77 -4.69 7.20
N PHE A 41 -12.08 -4.95 7.14
CA PHE A 41 -13.13 -3.92 7.11
C PHE A 41 -13.48 -3.36 8.50
N LEU A 42 -12.95 -3.95 9.56
CA LEU A 42 -13.09 -3.48 10.95
C LEU A 42 -11.90 -2.63 11.40
N LYS A 43 -10.86 -2.51 10.56
CA LYS A 43 -9.63 -1.77 10.86
C LYS A 43 -9.73 -0.36 10.33
N THR A 44 -9.23 0.62 11.08
CA THR A 44 -9.17 2.02 10.61
C THR A 44 -8.26 2.15 9.40
N TYR A 45 -7.12 1.45 9.38
CA TYR A 45 -6.21 1.44 8.24
C TYR A 45 -5.83 0.01 7.84
N THR A 46 -6.04 -0.31 6.56
CA THR A 46 -5.57 -1.54 5.92
C THR A 46 -4.56 -1.17 4.84
N PHE A 47 -3.30 -1.52 5.05
CA PHE A 47 -2.24 -1.31 4.06
C PHE A 47 -2.14 -2.52 3.13
N VAL A 48 -2.11 -2.26 1.83
CA VAL A 48 -1.95 -3.29 0.79
C VAL A 48 -0.66 -3.01 0.03
N PRO A 49 0.47 -3.63 0.41
CA PRO A 49 1.72 -3.48 -0.32
C PRO A 49 1.59 -4.09 -1.72
N ILE A 50 2.05 -3.36 -2.74
CA ILE A 50 2.05 -3.82 -4.13
C ILE A 50 3.51 -3.92 -4.60
N VAL A 51 3.86 -5.01 -5.26
CA VAL A 51 5.18 -5.22 -5.87
C VAL A 51 5.14 -4.79 -7.33
N ASP A 52 6.22 -4.16 -7.81
CA ASP A 52 6.35 -3.65 -9.19
C ASP A 52 6.03 -4.69 -10.28
N GLY A 53 6.41 -5.96 -10.05
CA GLY A 53 6.03 -7.07 -10.94
C GLY A 53 4.52 -7.14 -11.17
N PHE A 54 3.70 -6.96 -10.13
CA PHE A 54 2.25 -6.96 -10.23
C PHE A 54 1.69 -5.72 -10.92
N VAL A 55 2.35 -4.57 -10.77
CA VAL A 55 1.98 -3.36 -11.51
C VAL A 55 2.19 -3.59 -13.00
N LYS A 56 3.34 -4.14 -13.39
CA LYS A 56 3.63 -4.50 -14.80
C LYS A 56 2.60 -5.50 -15.33
N ASP A 57 2.28 -6.54 -14.58
CA ASP A 57 1.27 -7.53 -14.96
C ASP A 57 -0.11 -6.89 -15.18
N LEU A 58 -0.53 -5.93 -14.34
CA LEU A 58 -1.79 -5.20 -14.52
C LEU A 58 -1.82 -4.45 -15.85
N TYR A 59 -0.74 -3.75 -16.19
CA TYR A 59 -0.63 -3.04 -17.47
C TYR A 59 -0.72 -4.01 -18.66
N HIS A 60 0.02 -5.12 -18.60
CA HIS A 60 -0.03 -6.16 -19.62
C HIS A 60 -1.43 -6.78 -19.77
N THR A 61 -2.10 -7.08 -18.66
CA THR A 61 -3.43 -7.71 -18.63
C THR A 61 -4.52 -6.80 -19.18
N GLN A 62 -4.38 -5.47 -19.01
CA GLN A 62 -5.31 -4.48 -19.58
C GLN A 62 -5.05 -4.20 -21.08
N GLY A 63 -4.19 -4.96 -21.75
CA GLY A 63 -3.85 -4.75 -23.17
C GLY A 63 -3.05 -3.47 -23.42
N LYS A 64 -2.59 -2.78 -22.36
CA LYS A 64 -1.66 -1.66 -22.49
C LYS A 64 -0.27 -2.27 -22.61
N LEU A 65 0.28 -2.30 -23.82
CA LEU A 65 1.72 -2.52 -24.06
C LEU A 65 2.51 -1.33 -23.48
N ALA A 66 2.51 -1.21 -22.16
CA ALA A 66 3.31 -0.23 -21.46
C ALA A 66 4.74 -0.76 -21.47
N SER A 67 5.58 -0.17 -22.33
CA SER A 67 7.02 -0.38 -22.21
C SER A 67 7.47 0.02 -20.80
N SER A 68 8.53 -0.59 -20.25
CA SER A 68 9.07 -0.21 -18.94
C SER A 68 9.36 1.30 -18.82
N ARG A 69 9.65 1.98 -19.94
CA ARG A 69 9.78 3.45 -20.03
C ARG A 69 8.46 4.20 -19.81
N THR A 70 7.34 3.67 -20.28
CA THR A 70 6.01 4.26 -20.13
C THR A 70 5.52 4.18 -18.69
N ILE A 71 5.79 3.07 -17.99
CA ILE A 71 5.42 2.91 -16.57
C ILE A 71 6.20 3.92 -15.71
N GLY A 72 7.50 4.10 -15.97
CA GLY A 72 8.31 5.11 -15.28
C GLY A 72 7.90 6.56 -15.53
N SER A 73 7.13 6.83 -16.59
CA SER A 73 6.61 8.16 -16.91
C SER A 73 5.24 8.47 -16.29
N ILE A 74 4.62 7.50 -15.60
CA ILE A 74 3.37 7.75 -14.87
C ILE A 74 3.68 8.74 -13.75
N SER A 75 3.15 9.94 -13.88
CA SER A 75 3.27 10.95 -12.83
C SER A 75 2.45 10.48 -11.63
N LEU A 76 3.13 9.88 -10.65
CA LEU A 76 2.57 9.64 -9.34
C LEU A 76 2.26 11.02 -8.75
N LEU A 77 0.99 11.32 -8.52
CA LEU A 77 0.55 12.53 -7.80
C LEU A 77 0.89 12.46 -6.30
N LEU A 78 1.81 11.56 -5.93
CA LEU A 78 2.28 11.41 -4.57
C LEU A 78 3.06 12.67 -4.17
N PRO A 79 2.95 13.11 -2.90
CA PRO A 79 3.87 14.10 -2.37
C PRO A 79 5.31 13.65 -2.64
N LYS A 80 6.22 14.60 -2.86
CA LYS A 80 7.65 14.31 -3.05
C LYS A 80 8.21 13.64 -1.80
N VAL A 81 8.12 12.31 -1.76
CA VAL A 81 8.70 11.48 -0.72
C VAL A 81 10.09 11.02 -1.17
N PRO A 82 11.04 10.83 -0.23
CA PRO A 82 12.34 10.25 -0.54
C PRO A 82 12.24 9.03 -1.47
N GLN A 83 12.78 9.16 -2.69
CA GLN A 83 12.78 8.05 -3.64
C GLN A 83 14.00 7.16 -3.37
N GLN A 84 13.80 5.85 -3.48
CA GLN A 84 14.92 4.90 -3.47
C GLN A 84 15.88 5.18 -4.63
N LYS A 85 17.15 4.87 -4.44
CA LYS A 85 18.21 5.07 -5.45
C LYS A 85 18.54 3.79 -6.24
N ASP A 86 18.08 2.64 -5.75
CA ASP A 86 18.26 1.33 -6.33
C ASP A 86 16.99 0.48 -6.15
N GLY A 87 17.01 -0.76 -6.66
CA GLY A 87 15.87 -1.69 -6.58
C GLY A 87 15.83 -2.56 -5.32
N GLU A 88 16.76 -2.39 -4.38
CA GLU A 88 16.92 -3.30 -3.25
C GLU A 88 16.24 -2.79 -1.97
N VAL A 89 16.08 -1.47 -1.84
CA VAL A 89 15.56 -0.85 -0.61
C VAL A 89 14.05 -0.59 -0.62
N CYS A 90 13.32 -1.01 -1.66
CA CYS A 90 11.90 -0.67 -1.85
C CYS A 90 11.02 -1.09 -0.68
N GLY A 91 11.23 -2.29 -0.14
CA GLY A 91 10.48 -2.81 1.00
C GLY A 91 10.71 -1.99 2.27
N VAL A 92 11.93 -1.51 2.50
CA VAL A 92 12.27 -0.67 3.66
C VAL A 92 11.56 0.68 3.56
N PHE A 93 11.55 1.30 2.38
CA PHE A 93 10.84 2.56 2.17
C PHE A 93 9.33 2.38 2.34
N THR A 94 8.74 1.30 1.85
CA THR A 94 7.32 0.99 2.08
C THR A 94 6.99 0.91 3.57
N LEU A 95 7.76 0.13 4.34
CA LEU A 95 7.56 0.02 5.79
C LEU A 95 7.76 1.37 6.51
N TYR A 96 8.76 2.14 6.08
CA TYR A 96 9.02 3.47 6.63
C TYR A 96 7.88 4.45 6.34
N TYR A 97 7.27 4.42 5.15
CA TYR A 97 6.13 5.27 4.84
C TYR A 97 4.87 4.87 5.58
N ILE A 98 4.63 3.57 5.77
CA ILE A 98 3.55 3.09 6.65
C ILE A 98 3.77 3.63 8.07
N TYR A 99 4.99 3.53 8.59
CA TYR A 99 5.36 4.08 9.90
C TYR A 99 5.09 5.59 10.01
N LEU A 100 5.56 6.39 9.04
CA LEU A 100 5.35 7.84 9.02
C LEU A 100 3.87 8.22 8.89
N PHE A 101 3.12 7.47 8.07
CA PHE A 101 1.69 7.65 7.94
C PHE A 101 1.00 7.43 9.29
N LEU A 102 1.23 6.28 9.93
CA LEU A 102 0.60 5.95 11.21
C LEU A 102 0.96 6.95 12.32
N LYS A 103 2.19 7.48 12.29
CA LYS A 103 2.65 8.56 13.18
C LYS A 103 1.88 9.86 13.04
N SER A 104 1.42 10.15 11.83
CA SER A 104 0.80 11.43 11.47
C SER A 104 -0.69 11.29 11.17
N ALA A 105 -1.21 10.06 11.24
CA ALA A 105 -2.56 9.72 10.83
C ALA A 105 -3.56 10.46 11.74
N PRO A 106 -4.57 11.11 11.16
CA PRO A 106 -5.59 11.77 11.96
C PRO A 106 -6.40 10.70 12.71
N THR A 107 -6.87 11.05 13.90
CA THR A 107 -7.85 10.23 14.65
C THR A 107 -9.18 10.12 13.91
N THR A 108 -9.49 11.09 13.05
CA THR A 108 -10.70 11.15 12.25
C THR A 108 -10.36 11.56 10.82
N PHE A 109 -10.57 10.65 9.87
CA PHE A 109 -10.30 10.93 8.46
C PHE A 109 -11.49 11.64 7.78
N SER A 110 -11.19 12.61 6.92
CA SER A 110 -12.18 13.25 6.05
C SER A 110 -11.57 13.58 4.70
N PHE A 111 -12.29 13.24 3.62
CA PHE A 111 -11.88 13.58 2.25
C PHE A 111 -11.75 15.09 2.02
N THR A 112 -12.51 15.92 2.75
CA THR A 112 -12.38 17.38 2.64
C THR A 112 -11.03 17.89 3.13
N SER A 113 -10.40 17.19 4.08
CA SER A 113 -9.09 17.55 4.63
C SER A 113 -7.93 16.97 3.81
N TYR A 114 -8.19 15.96 2.98
CA TYR A 114 -7.19 15.23 2.21
C TYR A 114 -7.66 14.99 0.77
N PRO A 115 -7.79 16.05 -0.06
CA PRO A 115 -8.39 15.96 -1.39
C PRO A 115 -7.59 15.10 -2.38
N TYR A 116 -6.32 14.79 -2.07
CA TYR A 116 -5.42 14.00 -2.93
C TYR A 116 -5.60 12.48 -2.78
N PHE A 117 -6.46 12.02 -1.88
CA PHE A 117 -6.78 10.59 -1.69
C PHE A 117 -8.04 10.15 -2.47
N VAL A 118 -8.43 10.91 -3.50
CA VAL A 118 -9.59 10.66 -4.37
C VAL A 118 -9.13 10.46 -5.82
#